data_AF-A0A7S0L1V8-F1
#
_entry.id   AF-A0A7S0L1V8-F1
#
_cell.length_a   1.000
_cell.length_b   1.000
_cell.length_c   1.000
_cell.angle_alpha   90.00
_cell.angle_beta   90.00
_cell.angle_gamma   90.00
#
_symmetry.space_group_name_H-M   'P 1'
#
loop_
_entity.id
_entity.type
_entity.pdbx_description
1 polymer ?
#
loop_
_entity_poly.entity_id
_entity_poly.type
_entity_poly.pdbx_seq_one_letter_code
_entity_poly.pdbx_strand_id
1 'polypeptide(L)'
;VEMAALVLPIPRNMEADEAEDSAPLVSAQATVRKPPPQGKRKGWIPRSQADFGDGGAFPDIHVAQYPLDMGRKDKKQSQVLALTTDGSGKARHDLLANVGQREGKHVYSNRDALAPKHLKEDELLRPSEEEQAQNTERTRLALE
;
A
#
# COMPACT_ATOMS: atom_id res chain seq x y z
N VAL A 1 -34.06 19.48 41.16
CA VAL A 1 -34.09 19.05 39.75
C VAL A 1 -32.65 18.83 39.34
N GLU A 2 -32.16 17.62 39.56
CA GLU A 2 -30.77 17.24 39.32
C GLU A 2 -30.66 16.71 37.90
N MET A 3 -29.94 17.43 37.05
CA MET A 3 -29.78 17.10 35.64
C MET A 3 -28.82 15.90 35.53
N ALA A 4 -29.37 14.70 35.31
CA ALA A 4 -28.59 13.51 35.03
C ALA A 4 -27.91 13.67 33.66
N ALA A 5 -26.63 14.07 33.68
CA ALA A 5 -25.79 14.08 32.49
C ALA A 5 -25.55 12.63 32.04
N LEU A 6 -25.87 12.35 30.77
CA LEU A 6 -25.67 11.07 30.12
C LEU A 6 -24.17 10.86 29.88
N VAL A 7 -23.46 10.33 30.89
CA VAL A 7 -22.03 10.02 30.78
C VAL A 7 -21.88 8.75 29.94
N LEU A 8 -21.56 8.94 28.66
CA LEU A 8 -21.22 7.85 27.75
C LEU A 8 -19.84 7.25 28.11
N PRO A 9 -19.66 5.93 27.97
CA PRO A 9 -18.38 5.27 28.21
C PRO A 9 -17.32 5.72 27.20
N ILE A 10 -16.09 5.88 27.68
CA ILE A 10 -14.94 6.37 26.89
C ILE A 10 -14.67 5.38 25.73
N PRO A 11 -14.54 5.87 24.48
CA PRO A 11 -14.31 5.02 23.31
C PRO A 11 -12.98 4.28 23.42
N ARG A 12 -13.00 2.99 23.00
CA ARG A 12 -11.85 2.07 23.14
C ARG A 12 -10.69 2.37 22.19
N ASN A 13 -10.97 3.11 21.13
CA ASN A 13 -9.98 3.63 20.19
C ASN A 13 -10.01 5.15 20.29
N MET A 14 -9.27 5.72 21.24
CA MET A 14 -8.81 7.09 21.08
C MET A 14 -7.63 7.04 20.11
N GLU A 15 -7.83 7.53 18.89
CA GLU A 15 -6.70 8.08 18.14
C GLU A 15 -6.21 9.26 18.97
N ALA A 16 -5.02 9.13 19.54
CA ALA A 16 -4.39 10.25 20.22
C ALA A 16 -4.23 11.37 19.17
N ASP A 17 -4.68 12.57 19.51
CA ASP A 17 -4.24 13.77 18.80
C ASP A 17 -2.70 13.76 18.86
N GLU A 18 -2.08 13.38 17.75
CA GLU A 18 -0.65 13.61 17.55
C GLU A 18 -0.49 15.12 17.55
N ALA A 19 -0.03 15.64 18.69
CA ALA A 19 0.49 16.98 18.76
C ALA A 19 1.50 17.13 17.61
N GLU A 20 1.23 18.07 16.72
CA GLU A 20 2.15 18.57 15.71
C GLU A 20 3.39 19.14 16.43
N ASP A 21 4.28 18.25 16.87
CA ASP A 21 5.63 18.60 17.26
C ASP A 21 6.35 18.88 15.95
N SER A 22 6.28 20.14 15.54
CA SER A 22 7.12 20.71 14.48
C SER A 22 8.57 20.79 14.96
N ALA A 23 9.11 19.63 15.33
CA ALA A 23 10.53 19.43 15.46
C ALA A 23 11.13 19.50 14.05
N PRO A 24 12.22 20.26 13.83
CA PRO A 24 12.94 20.15 12.58
C PRO A 24 13.30 18.67 12.36
N LEU A 25 13.07 18.16 11.16
CA LEU A 25 13.60 16.88 10.67
C LEU A 25 15.14 16.96 10.68
N VAL A 26 15.74 17.01 11.85
CA VAL A 26 17.12 16.62 12.03
C VAL A 26 17.11 15.13 11.74
N SER A 27 17.61 14.78 10.55
CA SER A 27 18.05 13.44 10.22
C SER A 27 18.87 12.93 11.39
N ALA A 28 18.20 12.23 12.31
CA ALA A 28 18.86 11.40 13.28
C ALA A 28 19.52 10.34 12.42
N GLN A 29 20.79 10.60 12.06
CA GLN A 29 21.69 9.58 11.59
C GLN A 29 21.76 8.57 12.73
N ALA A 30 20.78 7.65 12.78
CA ALA A 30 20.99 6.33 13.31
C ALA A 30 22.35 5.96 12.74
N THR A 31 23.32 5.72 13.61
CA THR A 31 24.66 5.33 13.20
C THR A 31 24.49 4.03 12.44
N VAL A 32 24.27 4.13 11.13
CA VAL A 32 23.92 3.01 10.27
C VAL A 32 25.11 2.08 10.43
N ARG A 33 24.91 0.97 11.13
CA ARG A 33 25.92 -0.06 11.26
C ARG A 33 26.04 -0.64 9.87
N LYS A 34 26.94 -0.04 9.08
CA LYS A 34 27.13 -0.44 7.70
C LYS A 34 27.66 -1.86 7.73
N PRO A 35 26.98 -2.80 7.06
CA PRO A 35 27.48 -4.15 6.98
C PRO A 35 28.90 -4.15 6.35
N PRO A 36 29.80 -5.05 6.76
CA PRO A 36 31.11 -5.19 6.13
C PRO A 36 30.97 -5.38 4.61
N PRO A 37 31.91 -4.90 3.78
CA PRO A 37 31.82 -5.08 2.33
C PRO A 37 31.79 -6.58 1.95
N GLN A 38 31.24 -6.89 0.78
CA GLN A 38 31.18 -8.26 0.25
C GLN A 38 32.57 -8.91 0.26
N GLY A 39 32.65 -10.19 0.65
CA GLY A 39 33.92 -10.92 0.79
C GLY A 39 34.69 -10.68 2.10
N LYS A 40 34.36 -9.65 2.90
CA LYS A 40 34.98 -9.43 4.24
C LYS A 40 34.06 -9.78 5.41
N ARG A 41 33.01 -10.58 5.16
CA ARG A 41 31.96 -10.92 6.13
C ARG A 41 32.25 -12.19 6.94
N LYS A 42 33.46 -12.76 6.82
CA LYS A 42 33.84 -14.02 7.48
C LYS A 42 33.81 -13.85 9.01
N GLY A 43 32.89 -14.57 9.67
CA GLY A 43 32.70 -14.50 11.13
C GLY A 43 31.81 -13.36 11.62
N TRP A 44 31.26 -12.54 10.73
CA TRP A 44 30.28 -11.51 11.08
C TRP A 44 28.86 -12.04 10.83
N ILE A 45 27.96 -11.87 11.80
CA ILE A 45 26.58 -12.36 11.73
C ILE A 45 25.65 -11.21 12.11
N PRO A 46 24.70 -10.80 11.26
CA PRO A 46 23.72 -9.79 11.62
C PRO A 46 22.77 -10.36 12.69
N ARG A 47 22.64 -9.66 13.81
CA ARG A 47 21.75 -10.06 14.92
C ARG A 47 20.55 -9.15 15.07
N SER A 48 20.69 -7.89 14.68
CA SER A 48 19.67 -6.86 14.77
C SER A 48 19.27 -6.36 13.39
N GLN A 49 18.07 -5.78 13.30
CA GLN A 49 17.58 -5.17 12.05
C GLN A 49 18.50 -4.04 11.56
N ALA A 50 19.17 -3.34 12.47
CA ALA A 50 20.12 -2.27 12.15
C ALA A 50 21.41 -2.77 11.49
N ASP A 51 21.78 -4.05 11.67
CA ASP A 51 23.00 -4.62 11.08
C ASP A 51 22.86 -4.84 9.56
N PHE A 52 21.63 -4.84 9.03
CA PHE A 52 21.37 -4.93 7.59
C PHE A 52 21.52 -3.58 6.87
N GLY A 53 21.63 -2.45 7.59
CA GLY A 53 21.72 -1.12 7.00
C GLY A 53 20.46 -0.75 6.21
N ASP A 54 20.59 -0.68 4.88
CA ASP A 54 19.49 -0.36 3.93
C ASP A 54 18.61 -1.58 3.59
N GLY A 55 18.85 -2.71 4.28
CA GLY A 55 18.17 -3.97 4.02
C GLY A 55 18.99 -4.91 3.13
N GLY A 56 18.39 -6.06 2.80
CA GLY A 56 19.04 -7.13 2.05
C GLY A 56 19.70 -8.20 2.94
N ALA A 57 19.51 -9.46 2.55
CA ALA A 57 20.13 -10.61 3.23
C ALA A 57 21.49 -10.92 2.59
N PHE A 58 22.43 -11.43 3.39
CA PHE A 58 23.78 -11.77 2.93
C PHE A 58 23.88 -13.27 2.63
N PRO A 59 24.00 -13.68 1.35
CA PRO A 59 24.02 -15.10 0.98
C PRO A 59 25.27 -15.83 1.50
N ASP A 60 26.39 -15.11 1.69
CA ASP A 60 27.66 -15.67 2.19
C ASP A 60 27.60 -16.13 3.66
N ILE A 61 26.56 -15.71 4.41
CA ILE A 61 26.38 -16.02 5.82
C ILE A 61 25.32 -17.11 5.93
N HIS A 62 25.73 -18.33 6.27
CA HIS A 62 24.86 -19.51 6.37
C HIS A 62 24.03 -19.49 7.68
N VAL A 63 23.26 -18.43 7.88
CA VAL A 63 22.32 -18.23 8.98
C VAL A 63 21.03 -17.67 8.40
N ALA A 64 19.88 -18.09 8.93
CA ALA A 64 18.59 -17.52 8.55
C ALA A 64 18.56 -16.04 8.91
N GLN A 65 18.39 -15.20 7.89
CA GLN A 65 18.37 -13.74 8.00
C GLN A 65 16.99 -13.24 7.58
N TYR A 66 16.45 -12.30 8.36
CA TYR A 66 15.11 -11.75 8.13
C TYR A 66 15.14 -10.22 8.10
N PRO A 67 15.73 -9.60 7.06
CA PRO A 67 15.64 -8.15 6.89
C PRO A 67 14.16 -7.71 6.82
N LEU A 68 13.80 -6.67 7.55
CA LEU A 68 12.43 -6.14 7.66
C LEU A 68 11.42 -7.19 8.16
N ASP A 69 11.91 -8.19 8.91
CA ASP A 69 11.12 -9.34 9.37
C ASP A 69 10.35 -10.05 8.25
N MET A 70 10.88 -9.99 7.03
CA MET A 70 10.38 -10.71 5.87
C MET A 70 10.71 -12.20 6.02
N GLY A 71 9.80 -13.10 5.62
CA GLY A 71 10.07 -14.55 5.59
C GLY A 71 10.03 -15.28 6.95
N ARG A 72 9.74 -14.58 8.06
CA ARG A 72 9.48 -15.24 9.36
C ARG A 72 8.14 -15.98 9.33
N LYS A 73 8.14 -17.25 9.77
CA LYS A 73 6.93 -18.09 9.85
C LYS A 73 6.07 -17.82 11.09
N ASP A 74 6.60 -17.07 12.06
CA ASP A 74 5.96 -16.85 13.37
C ASP A 74 4.87 -15.77 13.36
N LYS A 75 4.55 -15.19 12.19
CA LYS A 75 3.44 -14.24 12.06
C LYS A 75 2.13 -15.02 12.16
N LYS A 76 1.34 -14.73 13.21
CA LYS A 76 -0.02 -15.25 13.38
C LYS A 76 -0.81 -15.03 12.09
N GLN A 77 -1.56 -16.05 11.66
CA GLN A 77 -2.46 -15.93 10.52
C GLN A 77 -3.44 -14.79 10.79
N SER A 78 -3.32 -13.69 10.05
CA SER A 78 -4.20 -12.53 10.17
C SER A 78 -5.06 -12.43 8.92
N GLN A 79 -6.36 -12.21 9.10
CA GLN A 79 -7.32 -11.94 8.03
C GLN A 79 -7.24 -10.47 7.61
N VAL A 80 -6.03 -10.00 7.26
CA VAL A 80 -5.75 -8.61 6.89
C VAL A 80 -5.27 -8.60 5.44
N LEU A 81 -5.89 -7.76 4.61
CA LEU A 81 -5.47 -7.59 3.23
C LEU A 81 -4.08 -6.95 3.18
N ALA A 82 -3.21 -7.48 2.33
CA ALA A 82 -1.87 -6.94 2.17
C ALA A 82 -1.91 -5.50 1.64
N LEU A 83 -1.18 -4.59 2.30
CA LEU A 83 -1.00 -3.23 1.80
C LEU A 83 -0.12 -3.29 0.56
N THR A 84 -0.70 -3.01 -0.60
CA THR A 84 0.05 -2.94 -1.87
C THR A 84 0.40 -1.50 -2.17
N THR A 85 1.44 -1.31 -2.99
CA THR A 85 1.90 0.02 -3.40
C THR A 85 1.74 0.15 -4.91
N ASP A 86 1.47 1.36 -5.39
CA ASP A 86 1.50 1.68 -6.81
C ASP A 86 2.93 1.94 -7.32
N GLY A 87 3.07 2.14 -8.64
CA GLY A 87 4.38 2.45 -9.24
C GLY A 87 4.96 3.81 -8.81
N SER A 88 4.17 4.66 -8.15
CA SER A 88 4.60 5.94 -7.59
C SER A 88 5.07 5.82 -6.14
N GLY A 89 5.00 4.63 -5.54
CA GLY A 89 5.33 4.44 -4.12
C GLY A 89 4.20 4.80 -3.15
N LYS A 90 2.98 5.09 -3.64
CA LYS A 90 1.83 5.38 -2.78
C LYS A 90 1.10 4.09 -2.41
N ALA A 91 0.65 4.02 -1.16
CA ALA A 91 -0.16 2.91 -0.67
C ALA A 91 -1.51 2.86 -1.40
N ARG A 92 -1.86 1.69 -1.94
CA ARG A 92 -3.13 1.44 -2.65
C ARG A 92 -4.23 1.11 -1.65
N HIS A 93 -4.91 2.16 -1.18
CA HIS A 93 -6.13 2.01 -0.38
C HIS A 93 -7.36 1.63 -1.21
N ASP A 94 -7.30 1.78 -2.54
CA ASP A 94 -8.37 1.41 -3.48
C ASP A 94 -8.75 -0.09 -3.41
N LEU A 95 -7.81 -0.95 -3.00
CA LEU A 95 -8.11 -2.37 -2.85
C LEU A 95 -9.29 -2.63 -1.92
N LEU A 96 -9.46 -1.82 -0.87
CA LEU A 96 -10.59 -1.96 0.05
C LEU A 96 -11.94 -1.72 -0.64
N ALA A 97 -12.01 -0.76 -1.57
CA ALA A 97 -13.23 -0.46 -2.33
C ALA A 97 -13.53 -1.54 -3.39
N ASN A 98 -12.50 -2.24 -3.86
CA ASN A 98 -12.62 -3.31 -4.85
C ASN A 98 -12.93 -4.69 -4.24
N VAL A 99 -12.79 -4.88 -2.93
CA VAL A 99 -13.14 -6.14 -2.27
C VAL A 99 -14.62 -6.48 -2.54
N GLY A 100 -14.85 -7.68 -3.10
CA GLY A 100 -16.18 -8.19 -3.43
C GLY A 100 -16.79 -7.67 -4.73
N GLN A 101 -16.08 -6.85 -5.50
CA GLN A 101 -16.53 -6.39 -6.81
C GLN A 101 -16.26 -7.43 -7.92
N ARG A 102 -17.08 -7.42 -8.97
CA ARG A 102 -16.85 -8.26 -10.16
C ARG A 102 -15.57 -7.83 -10.88
N GLU A 103 -14.82 -8.81 -11.38
CA GLU A 103 -13.69 -8.56 -12.27
C GLU A 103 -14.13 -7.72 -13.48
N GLY A 104 -13.47 -6.58 -13.70
CA GLY A 104 -13.80 -5.62 -14.76
C GLY A 104 -14.70 -4.45 -14.33
N LYS A 105 -15.14 -4.38 -13.07
CA LYS A 105 -15.80 -3.17 -12.54
C LYS A 105 -14.75 -2.10 -12.23
N HIS A 106 -14.87 -0.94 -12.87
CA HIS A 106 -14.02 0.22 -12.58
C HIS A 106 -14.58 1.00 -11.39
N VAL A 107 -13.77 1.17 -10.34
CA VAL A 107 -14.08 1.96 -9.15
C VAL A 107 -13.14 3.15 -9.10
N TYR A 108 -13.69 4.34 -8.83
CA TYR A 108 -12.92 5.56 -8.65
C TYR A 108 -12.86 5.90 -7.16
N SER A 109 -11.74 5.57 -6.50
CA SER A 109 -11.50 5.83 -5.07
C SER A 109 -10.61 7.04 -4.81
N ASN A 110 -9.83 7.45 -5.80
CA ASN A 110 -8.75 8.42 -5.62
C ASN A 110 -9.26 9.86 -5.73
N ARG A 111 -8.66 10.78 -4.97
CA ARG A 111 -8.96 12.22 -5.06
C ARG A 111 -8.75 12.78 -6.47
N ASP A 112 -7.79 12.24 -7.20
CA ASP A 112 -7.49 12.64 -8.58
C ASP A 112 -8.67 12.38 -9.55
N ALA A 113 -9.59 11.47 -9.18
CA ALA A 113 -10.81 11.24 -9.95
C ALA A 113 -11.89 12.30 -9.71
N LEU A 114 -11.82 13.07 -8.62
CA LEU A 114 -12.75 14.20 -8.38
C LEU A 114 -12.36 15.46 -9.16
N ALA A 115 -11.09 15.58 -9.55
CA ALA A 115 -10.65 16.73 -10.32
C ALA A 115 -11.25 16.69 -11.73
N PRO A 116 -11.79 17.82 -12.24
CA PRO A 116 -12.30 17.88 -13.60
C PRO A 116 -11.17 17.62 -14.59
N LYS A 117 -11.42 16.74 -15.55
CA LYS A 117 -10.50 16.46 -16.65
C LYS A 117 -10.88 17.30 -17.85
N HIS A 118 -9.94 18.08 -18.36
CA HIS A 118 -10.09 18.77 -19.64
C HIS A 118 -9.71 17.80 -20.75
N LEU A 119 -10.72 17.12 -21.28
CA LEU A 119 -10.58 16.20 -22.40
C LEU A 119 -10.53 16.98 -23.71
N LYS A 120 -9.75 16.51 -24.68
CA LYS A 120 -9.73 17.07 -26.03
C LYS A 120 -10.90 16.53 -26.84
N GLU A 121 -11.32 17.25 -27.88
CA GLU A 121 -12.40 16.82 -28.77
C GLU A 121 -12.16 15.42 -29.36
N ASP A 122 -10.90 15.08 -29.64
CA ASP A 122 -10.49 13.77 -30.16
C ASP A 122 -10.83 12.59 -29.22
N GLU A 123 -10.81 12.80 -27.90
CA GLU A 123 -11.12 11.76 -26.90
C GLU A 123 -12.64 11.57 -26.69
N LEU A 124 -13.43 12.58 -27.09
CA LEU A 124 -14.90 12.56 -27.02
C LEU A 124 -15.54 12.04 -28.31
N LEU A 125 -14.74 11.77 -29.33
CA LEU A 125 -15.23 11.20 -30.58
C LEU A 125 -15.92 9.87 -30.31
N ARG A 126 -17.06 9.68 -30.98
CA ARG A 126 -17.74 8.39 -30.96
C ARG A 126 -16.82 7.33 -31.59
N PRO A 127 -16.86 6.08 -31.10
CA PRO A 127 -16.16 4.96 -31.74
C PRO A 127 -16.45 4.89 -33.25
N SER A 128 -15.55 4.29 -34.02
CA SER A 128 -15.69 4.21 -35.48
C SER A 128 -16.94 3.41 -35.90
N GLU A 129 -17.46 3.67 -37.09
CA GLU A 129 -18.67 2.98 -37.58
C GLU A 129 -18.45 1.45 -37.70
N GLU A 130 -17.24 1.04 -38.03
CA GLU A 130 -16.83 -0.38 -38.05
C GLU A 130 -16.86 -1.02 -36.65
N GLU A 131 -16.34 -0.34 -35.63
CA GLU A 131 -16.40 -0.83 -34.24
C GLU A 131 -17.83 -0.89 -33.71
N GLN A 132 -18.68 0.06 -34.09
CA GLN A 132 -20.10 0.05 -33.73
C GLN A 132 -20.82 -1.15 -34.36
N ALA A 133 -20.56 -1.45 -35.64
CA ALA A 133 -21.13 -2.61 -36.32
C ALA A 133 -20.67 -3.91 -35.66
N GLN A 134 -19.38 -4.07 -35.38
CA GLN A 134 -18.83 -5.25 -34.68
C GLN A 134 -19.43 -5.43 -33.28
N ASN A 135 -19.58 -4.35 -32.52
CA ASN A 135 -20.22 -4.40 -31.19
C ASN A 135 -21.70 -4.78 -31.28
N THR A 136 -22.40 -4.30 -32.31
CA THR A 136 -23.81 -4.62 -32.55
C THR A 136 -23.99 -6.09 -32.91
N GLU A 137 -23.16 -6.62 -33.82
CA GLU A 137 -23.16 -8.05 -34.18
C GLU A 137 -22.81 -8.93 -32.98
N ARG A 138 -21.77 -8.57 -32.20
CA ARG A 138 -21.39 -9.29 -30.99
C ARG A 138 -22.51 -9.32 -29.95
N THR A 139 -23.20 -8.19 -29.75
CA THR A 139 -24.30 -8.09 -28.79
C THR A 139 -25.54 -8.84 -29.28
N ARG A 140 -25.83 -8.81 -30.59
CA ARG A 140 -26.93 -9.56 -31.21
C ARG A 140 -26.74 -11.07 -31.02
N LEU A 141 -25.55 -11.60 -31.32
CA LEU A 141 -25.22 -13.02 -31.14
C LEU A 141 -25.25 -13.49 -29.67
N ALA A 142 -25.07 -12.58 -28.70
CA ALA A 142 -25.13 -12.92 -27.29
C ALA A 142 -26.55 -12.94 -26.71
N LEU A 143 -27.52 -12.35 -27.42
CA LEU A 143 -28.93 -12.26 -27.01
C LEU A 143 -29.83 -13.29 -27.72
N GLU A 144 -29.43 -13.77 -28.89
CA GLU A 144 -30.06 -14.88 -29.61
C GLU A 144 -29.64 -16.24 -29.03
#